data_AF-A0A8T5JWJ7-F1
#
_entry.id   AF-A0A8T5JWJ7-F1
#
_cell.length_a   1.000
_cell.length_b   1.000
_cell.length_c   1.000
_cell.angle_alpha   90.00
_cell.angle_beta   90.00
_cell.angle_gamma   90.00
#
_symmetry.space_group_name_H-M   'P 1'
#
loop_
_entity.id
_entity.type
_entity.pdbx_description
1 polymer ?
#
loop_
_entity_poly.entity_id
_entity_poly.type
_entity_poly.pdbx_seq_one_letter_code
_entity_poly.pdbx_strand_id
1 'polypeptide(L)' 'FIQVACPRISTDNQFDKPVLSTPQANALLKVLRKESIDEYLEIPHWL' A
#
# COMPACT_ATOMS: atom_id res chain seq x y z
N PHE A 1 4.76 -7.46 -5.49
CA PHE A 1 3.65 -7.34 -6.46
C PHE A 1 2.67 -6.30 -5.97
N ILE A 2 1.99 -5.61 -6.87
CA ILE A 2 0.94 -4.65 -6.51
C ILE A 2 -0.40 -5.25 -6.89
N GLN A 3 -1.30 -5.37 -5.90
CA GLN A 3 -2.66 -5.86 -6.03
C GLN A 3 -3.60 -4.65 -6.11
N VAL A 4 -4.37 -4.56 -7.19
CA VAL A 4 -5.27 -3.43 -7.49
C VAL A 4 -6.74 -3.74 -7.27
N ALA A 5 -7.09 -4.99 -6.92
CA ALA A 5 -8.44 -5.34 -6.47
C ALA A 5 -8.62 -4.98 -4.98
N CYS A 6 -9.49 -5.68 -4.25
CA CYS A 6 -9.75 -5.38 -2.84
C CYS A 6 -8.44 -5.26 -2.04
N PRO A 7 -8.19 -4.11 -1.39
CA PRO A 7 -6.93 -3.87 -0.72
C PRO A 7 -6.69 -4.73 0.52
N ARG A 8 -7.75 -5.32 1.07
CA ARG A 8 -7.62 -6.29 2.15
C ARG A 8 -6.89 -7.55 1.71
N ILE A 9 -6.85 -7.87 0.41
CA ILE A 9 -6.16 -9.08 -0.08
C ILE A 9 -4.66 -9.05 0.26
N SER A 10 -3.99 -7.90 0.19
CA SER A 10 -2.57 -7.76 0.56
C SER A 10 -2.32 -7.81 2.06
N THR A 11 -3.36 -7.66 2.89
CA THR A 11 -3.25 -7.62 4.35
C THR A 11 -3.72 -8.91 5.00
N ASP A 12 -4.80 -9.50 4.49
CA ASP A 12 -5.53 -10.59 5.13
C ASP A 12 -5.04 -11.99 4.70
N ASN A 13 -4.23 -12.08 3.63
CA ASN A 13 -3.78 -13.34 3.05
C ASN A 13 -2.27 -13.51 3.15
N GLN A 14 -1.82 -14.77 3.16
CA GLN A 14 -0.40 -15.13 3.03
C GLN A 14 0.03 -15.29 1.58
N PHE A 15 1.25 -14.85 1.29
CA PHE A 15 1.89 -14.99 -0.02
C PHE A 15 3.37 -15.29 0.15
N ASP A 16 3.93 -16.11 -0.74
CA ASP A 16 5.37 -16.44 -0.75
C ASP A 16 6.26 -15.23 -1.11
N LYS A 17 5.66 -14.20 -1.71
CA LYS A 17 6.33 -12.96 -2.12
C LYS A 17 5.51 -11.75 -1.67
N PRO A 18 6.13 -10.61 -1.34
CA PRO A 18 5.39 -9.43 -0.89
C PRO A 18 4.33 -8.98 -1.92
N VAL A 19 3.08 -8.87 -1.46
CA VAL A 19 1.95 -8.32 -2.22
C VAL A 19 1.46 -7.08 -1.48
N LEU A 20 1.45 -5.94 -2.15
CA LEU A 20 1.06 -4.65 -1.59
C LEU A 20 -0.21 -4.15 -2.28
N SER A 21 -1.09 -3.50 -1.53
CA SER A 21 -2.15 -2.66 -2.11
C SER A 21 -1.55 -1.38 -2.71
N THR A 22 -2.34 -0.65 -3.49
CA THR A 22 -1.92 0.63 -4.10
C THR A 22 -1.36 1.67 -3.10
N PRO A 23 -1.96 1.91 -1.91
CA PRO A 23 -1.42 2.81 -0.89
C PRO A 23 -0.12 2.33 -0.31
N GLN A 24 -0.04 1.02 -0.02
CA GLN A 24 1.18 0.43 0.50
C GLN A 24 2.33 0.58 -0.51
N ALA A 25 2.04 0.42 -1.81
CA ALA A 25 3.00 0.66 -2.88
C ALA A 25 3.44 2.13 -2.95
N ASN A 26 2.50 3.07 -2.88
CA ASN A 26 2.79 4.50 -2.92
C ASN A 26 3.58 4.95 -1.69
N ALA A 27 3.23 4.47 -0.50
CA ALA A 27 3.99 4.72 0.72
C ALA A 27 5.42 4.18 0.61
N LEU A 28 5.60 2.98 0.08
CA LEU A 28 6.92 2.43 -0.16
C LEU A 28 7.75 3.31 -1.09
N LEU A 29 7.17 3.83 -2.17
CA LEU A 29 7.86 4.77 -3.07
C LEU A 29 8.28 6.05 -2.34
N LYS A 30 7.41 6.64 -1.51
CA LYS A 30 7.72 7.82 -0.67
C LYS A 30 8.89 7.53 0.28
N VAL A 31 8.88 6.37 0.97
CA VAL A 31 10.00 5.94 1.84
C VAL A 31 11.30 5.83 1.06
N LEU A 32 11.29 5.19 -0.12
CA LEU A 32 12.48 5.03 -0.95
C LEU A 32 13.03 6.36 -1.45
N ARG A 33 12.17 7.37 -1.62
CA ARG A 33 12.52 8.74 -2.01
C ARG A 33 12.87 9.63 -0.82
N LYS A 34 12.80 9.13 0.42
CA LYS A 34 12.97 9.90 1.66
C LYS A 34 11.96 11.05 1.81
N GLU A 35 10.76 10.86 1.27
CA GLU A 35 9.61 11.76 1.42
C GLU A 35 8.81 11.42 2.69
N SER A 36 8.03 12.36 3.21
CA SER A 36 7.13 12.09 4.35
C SER A 36 6.00 11.13 3.96
N ILE A 37 5.61 10.26 4.89
CA ILE A 37 4.53 9.28 4.76
C ILE A 37 3.27 9.63 5.59
N ASP A 38 3.22 10.83 6.18
CA ASP A 38 2.16 11.22 7.13
C ASP A 38 0.74 11.08 6.52
N GLU A 39 0.61 11.29 5.21
CA GLU A 39 -0.64 11.17 4.46
C GLU A 39 -1.10 9.72 4.20
N TYR A 40 -0.35 8.69 4.61
CA TYR A 40 -0.65 7.29 4.26
C TYR A 40 -2.05 6.84 4.72
N LEU A 41 -2.48 7.29 5.92
CA LEU A 41 -3.81 7.01 6.47
C LEU A 41 -4.83 8.11 6.13
N GLU A 42 -4.40 9.18 5.46
CA GLU A 42 -5.24 10.32 5.12
C GLU A 42 -5.75 10.27 3.68
N ILE A 43 -5.50 9.18 2.94
CA ILE A 43 -6.01 9.04 1.57
C ILE A 43 -7.53 9.20 1.64
N PRO A 44 -8.10 10.33 1.14
CA PRO A 44 -9.36 10.81 1.68
C PRO A 44 -10.55 9.88 1.43
N HIS A 45 -10.48 8.97 0.47
CA HIS A 45 -11.60 8.13 0.06
C HIS A 45 -11.10 6.77 -0.40
N TRP A 46 -11.28 5.76 0.46
CA TRP A 46 -11.22 4.35 0.07
C TRP A 46 -12.62 3.70 0.10
N LEU A 47 -13.64 4.55 -0.07
CA LEU A 47 -15.04 4.24 -0.38
C LEU A 47 -15.51 5.20 -1.49
#